data_AF-A0A0D0DKC9-F1
#
_entry.id   AF-A0A0D0DKC9-F1
#
_cell.length_a   1.000
_cell.length_b   1.000
_cell.length_c   1.000
_cell.angle_alpha   90.00
_cell.angle_beta   90.00
_cell.angle_gamma   90.00
#
_symmetry.space_group_name_H-M   'P 1'
#
loop_
_entity.id
_entity.type
_entity.pdbx_description
1 polymer ?
#
loop_
_entity_poly.entity_id
_entity_poly.type
_entity_poly.pdbx_seq_one_letter_code
_entity_poly.pdbx_strand_id
1 'polypeptide(L)'
;MLATYKVISASDLLVNKDMTEENRFGQGTDSLAWFWRMEGAGVDSSGTWMEEFYRIKWLKTKARYCRWEEELELVRHEIYWVVKWFQGQEMEW
;
A
#
# COMPACT_ATOMS: atom_id res chain seq x y z
N MET A 1 4.55 3.51 -31.71
CA MET A 1 3.86 2.26 -31.31
C MET A 1 3.83 2.25 -29.78
N LEU A 2 2.81 2.89 -29.18
CA LEU A 2 2.67 3.05 -27.73
C LEU A 2 2.09 1.76 -27.15
N ALA A 3 2.92 1.02 -26.42
CA ALA A 3 2.58 -0.27 -25.85
C ALA A 3 1.40 -0.15 -24.86
N THR A 4 0.33 -0.83 -25.23
CA THR A 4 -0.77 -1.43 -24.45
C THR A 4 -0.79 -1.15 -22.95
N TYR A 5 -1.39 -0.03 -22.53
CA TYR A 5 -1.80 0.14 -21.14
C TYR A 5 -3.05 -0.72 -20.87
N LYS A 6 -2.95 -1.68 -19.95
CA LYS A 6 -4.09 -2.49 -19.49
C LYS A 6 -5.01 -1.59 -18.66
N VAL A 7 -6.24 -1.39 -19.12
CA VAL A 7 -7.26 -0.60 -18.41
C VAL A 7 -7.61 -1.31 -17.11
N ILE A 8 -7.50 -0.60 -15.98
CA ILE A 8 -7.81 -1.14 -14.65
C ILE A 8 -9.33 -1.23 -14.51
N SER A 9 -9.84 -2.42 -14.25
CA SER A 9 -11.28 -2.69 -14.06
C SER A 9 -11.65 -2.74 -12.58
N ALA A 10 -12.92 -2.57 -12.24
CA ALA A 10 -13.39 -2.63 -10.84
C ALA A 10 -13.13 -4.02 -10.19
N SER A 11 -13.09 -5.08 -10.99
CA SER A 11 -12.70 -6.42 -10.52
C SER A 11 -11.22 -6.52 -10.15
N ASP A 12 -10.35 -5.69 -10.72
CA ASP A 12 -8.95 -5.60 -10.33
C ASP A 12 -8.74 -4.88 -8.99
N LEU A 13 -9.76 -4.18 -8.50
CA LEU A 13 -9.77 -3.54 -7.18
C LEU A 13 -10.20 -4.53 -6.08
N LEU A 14 -10.62 -5.75 -6.44
CA LEU A 14 -10.95 -6.80 -5.48
C LEU A 14 -9.66 -7.42 -4.96
N VAL A 15 -9.34 -7.07 -3.72
CA VAL A 15 -8.11 -7.48 -3.05
C VAL A 15 -8.41 -8.67 -2.15
N ASN A 16 -7.70 -9.79 -2.37
CA ASN A 16 -7.76 -10.92 -1.46
C ASN A 16 -7.13 -10.52 -0.11
N LYS A 17 -7.93 -10.57 0.96
CA LYS A 17 -7.53 -10.16 2.31
C LYS A 17 -6.41 -11.03 2.87
N ASP A 18 -6.36 -12.31 2.51
CA ASP A 18 -5.30 -13.23 2.92
C ASP A 18 -3.94 -12.87 2.30
N MET A 19 -3.94 -12.09 1.21
CA MET A 19 -2.71 -11.64 0.54
C MET A 19 -2.22 -10.26 1.00
N THR A 20 -3.06 -9.45 1.65
CA THR A 20 -2.70 -8.05 1.94
C THR A 20 -2.19 -7.80 3.34
N GLU A 21 -2.59 -8.63 4.30
CA GLU A 21 -2.12 -8.57 5.69
C GLU A 21 -1.01 -9.60 5.94
N GLU A 22 0.20 -9.26 5.51
CA GLU A 22 1.42 -10.02 5.80
C GLU A 22 1.78 -10.01 7.30
N ASN A 23 1.18 -9.11 8.09
CA ASN A 23 1.59 -8.84 9.46
C ASN A 23 0.39 -8.76 10.41
N ARG A 24 -0.40 -9.84 10.48
CA ARG A 24 -1.41 -10.00 11.54
C ARG A 24 -0.68 -10.12 12.87
N PHE A 25 -0.93 -9.19 13.79
CA PHE A 25 -0.33 -9.20 15.13
C PHE A 25 -0.65 -10.53 15.83
N GLY A 26 0.37 -11.33 16.19
CA GLY A 26 0.20 -12.62 16.88
C GLY A 26 0.73 -13.88 16.17
N GLN A 27 1.32 -13.80 14.97
CA GLN A 27 1.98 -14.97 14.33
C GLN A 27 3.42 -15.17 14.81
N GLY A 28 3.61 -15.35 16.12
CA GLY A 28 4.87 -15.84 16.67
C GLY A 28 4.78 -17.32 16.96
N THR A 29 4.84 -18.21 15.94
CA THR A 29 5.37 -19.61 16.00
C THR A 29 4.99 -20.46 14.76
N ASP A 30 5.99 -21.17 14.22
CA ASP A 30 5.96 -22.38 13.33
C ASP A 30 5.18 -22.41 12.01
N SER A 31 4.56 -21.31 11.62
CA SER A 31 3.92 -21.19 10.32
C SER A 31 4.89 -20.68 9.27
N LEU A 32 5.32 -21.52 8.31
CA LEU A 32 5.82 -21.00 7.02
C LEU A 32 4.85 -19.93 6.51
N ALA A 33 5.40 -18.80 6.06
CA ALA A 33 4.59 -17.68 5.58
C ALA A 33 3.58 -18.18 4.53
N TRP A 34 2.40 -17.58 4.48
CA TRP A 34 1.26 -18.09 3.70
C TRP A 34 1.59 -18.37 2.22
N PHE A 35 2.56 -17.64 1.66
CA PHE A 35 3.06 -17.83 0.30
C PHE A 35 3.83 -19.16 0.10
N TRP A 36 4.47 -19.69 1.13
CA TRP A 36 5.13 -21.01 1.12
C TRP A 36 4.18 -22.17 1.44
N ARG A 37 2.93 -21.91 1.89
CA ARG A 37 1.96 -22.96 2.24
C ARG A 37 1.23 -23.57 1.04
N MET A 38 1.42 -23.03 -0.17
CA MET A 38 0.62 -23.36 -1.36
C MET A 38 1.29 -24.36 -2.32
N GLU A 39 2.50 -24.85 -2.01
CA GLU A 39 3.31 -25.72 -2.90
C GLU A 39 2.73 -27.13 -3.15
N GLY A 40 1.50 -27.42 -2.71
CA GLY A 40 0.86 -28.75 -2.79
C GLY A 40 -0.46 -28.82 -3.58
N ALA A 41 -1.00 -27.72 -4.11
CA ALA A 41 -2.20 -27.76 -4.94
C ALA A 41 -1.80 -27.77 -6.42
N GLY A 42 -1.68 -28.96 -6.98
CA GLY A 42 -1.27 -29.15 -8.37
C GLY A 42 -2.08 -28.33 -9.39
N VAL A 43 -1.43 -28.10 -10.52
CA VAL A 43 -1.94 -27.53 -11.79
C VAL A 43 -1.70 -26.03 -11.99
N ASP A 44 -0.66 -25.74 -12.80
CA ASP A 44 -0.60 -24.69 -13.83
C ASP A 44 -1.01 -23.24 -13.48
N SER A 45 -0.87 -22.84 -12.21
CA SER A 45 -1.30 -21.52 -11.70
C SER A 45 -0.18 -20.67 -11.10
N SER A 46 1.07 -21.19 -11.15
CA SER A 46 2.28 -20.51 -10.67
C SER A 46 2.48 -19.12 -11.30
N GLY A 47 2.24 -18.99 -12.61
CA GLY A 47 2.42 -17.72 -13.33
C GLY A 47 1.43 -16.64 -12.92
N THR A 48 0.15 -16.99 -12.80
CA THR A 48 -0.93 -16.05 -12.44
C THR A 48 -0.77 -15.54 -11.00
N TRP A 49 -0.34 -16.41 -10.08
CA TRP A 49 -0.14 -16.01 -8.68
C TRP A 49 1.07 -15.10 -8.49
N MET A 50 2.19 -15.40 -9.16
CA MET A 50 3.37 -14.53 -9.15
C MET A 50 3.05 -13.15 -9.77
N GLU A 51 2.23 -13.11 -10.83
CA GLU A 51 1.77 -11.86 -11.44
C GLU A 51 0.96 -11.00 -10.45
N GLU A 52 0.03 -11.62 -9.70
CA GLU A 52 -0.72 -10.96 -8.63
C GLU A 52 0.18 -10.43 -7.50
N PHE A 53 1.18 -11.22 -7.10
CA PHE A 53 2.15 -10.79 -6.10
C PHE A 53 2.91 -9.53 -6.55
N TYR A 54 3.44 -9.54 -7.78
CA TYR A 54 4.14 -8.36 -8.34
C TYR A 54 3.20 -7.16 -8.50
N ARG A 55 1.94 -7.39 -8.89
CA ARG A 55 0.91 -6.36 -8.99
C ARG A 55 0.65 -5.68 -7.64
N ILE A 56 0.40 -6.46 -6.59
CA ILE A 56 0.17 -5.94 -5.22
C ILE A 56 1.42 -5.22 -4.71
N LYS A 57 2.61 -5.79 -4.93
CA LYS A 57 3.88 -5.18 -4.51
C LYS A 57 4.08 -3.82 -5.20
N TRP A 58 3.82 -3.75 -6.50
CA TRP A 58 3.91 -2.50 -7.27
C TRP A 58 2.90 -1.46 -6.78
N LEU A 59 1.64 -1.85 -6.55
CA LEU A 59 0.61 -0.95 -6.01
C LEU A 59 1.00 -0.40 -4.63
N LYS A 60 1.52 -1.25 -3.72
CA LYS A 60 2.00 -0.82 -2.39
C LYS A 60 3.18 0.16 -2.50
N THR A 61 4.12 -0.09 -3.41
CA THR A 61 5.27 0.81 -3.63
C THR A 61 4.83 2.13 -4.25
N LYS A 62 3.93 2.09 -5.24
CA LYS A 62 3.36 3.29 -5.85
C LYS A 62 2.56 4.11 -4.84
N ALA A 63 1.75 3.47 -4.00
CA ALA A 63 1.03 4.16 -2.92
C ALA A 63 1.99 4.84 -1.94
N ARG A 64 3.07 4.18 -1.52
CA ARG A 64 4.12 4.81 -0.68
C ARG A 64 4.80 5.99 -1.37
N TYR A 65 5.07 5.85 -2.66
CA TYR A 65 5.67 6.92 -3.46
C TYR A 65 4.73 8.13 -3.58
N CYS A 66 3.46 7.92 -3.90
CA CYS A 66 2.47 9.01 -3.96
C CYS A 66 2.21 9.66 -2.60
N ARG A 67 2.26 8.87 -1.51
CA ARG A 67 2.09 9.36 -0.15
C ARG A 67 3.14 10.40 0.26
N TRP A 68 4.36 10.33 -0.28
CA TRP A 68 5.38 11.35 -0.04
C TRP A 68 4.89 12.74 -0.44
N GLU A 69 4.21 12.85 -1.58
CA GLU A 69 3.73 14.14 -2.10
C GLU A 69 2.62 14.70 -1.21
N GLU A 70 1.72 13.83 -0.75
CA GLU A 70 0.68 14.19 0.23
C GLU A 70 1.30 14.63 1.57
N GLU A 71 2.29 13.90 2.08
CA GLU A 71 2.97 14.23 3.34
C GLU A 71 3.73 15.57 3.24
N LEU A 72 4.36 15.87 2.10
CA LEU A 72 5.02 17.16 1.89
C LEU A 72 4.04 18.33 1.97
N GLU A 73 2.86 18.19 1.37
CA GLU A 73 1.84 19.24 1.39
C GLU A 73 1.21 19.39 2.78
N LEU A 74 0.99 18.29 3.50
CA LEU A 74 0.52 18.31 4.89
C LEU A 74 1.50 19.06 5.81
N VAL A 75 2.80 18.74 5.73
CA VAL A 75 3.83 19.39 6.55
C VAL A 75 3.89 20.91 6.32
N ARG A 76 3.71 21.36 5.06
CA ARG A 76 3.64 22.80 4.75
C ARG A 76 2.47 23.49 5.43
N HIS A 77 1.30 22.86 5.41
CA HIS A 77 0.12 23.37 6.08
C HIS A 77 0.27 23.37 7.60
N GLU A 78 0.87 22.33 8.18
CA GLU A 78 1.14 22.25 9.61
C GLU A 78 2.05 23.39 10.08
N ILE A 79 3.16 23.65 9.37
CA ILE A 79 4.06 24.77 9.69
C ILE A 79 3.31 26.11 9.64
N TYR A 80 2.49 26.32 8.60
CA TYR A 80 1.70 27.54 8.46
C TYR A 80 0.70 27.71 9.62
N TRP A 81 0.01 26.64 10.01
CA TRP A 81 -0.93 26.66 11.13
C TRP A 81 -0.24 26.94 12.46
N VAL A 82 0.95 26.37 12.70
CA VAL A 82 1.72 26.65 13.92
C VAL A 82 2.05 28.15 14.02
N VAL A 83 2.53 28.77 12.94
CA VAL A 83 2.80 30.22 12.92
C VAL A 83 1.53 31.02 13.19
N LYS A 84 0.41 30.66 12.55
CA LYS A 84 -0.88 31.33 12.76
C LYS A 84 -1.38 31.20 14.18
N TRP A 85 -1.18 30.04 14.80
CA TRP A 85 -1.56 29.80 16.18
C TRP A 85 -0.77 30.72 17.13
N PHE A 86 0.55 30.83 16.96
CA PHE A 86 1.37 31.73 17.76
C PHE A 86 0.99 33.21 17.57
N GLN A 87 0.67 33.64 16.35
CA GLN A 87 0.16 35.00 16.08
C GLN A 87 -1.17 35.26 16.79
N GLY A 88 -2.05 34.26 16.85
CA GLY A 88 -3.30 34.36 17.60
C GLY A 88 -3.06 34.49 19.10
N GLN A 89 -2.11 33.71 19.64
CA GLN A 89 -1.73 33.78 21.06
C GLN A 89 -1.10 35.13 21.43
N GLU A 90 -0.31 35.74 20.56
CA GLU A 90 0.26 37.08 20.78
C GLU A 90 -0.84 38.14 20.94
N MET A 91 -1.97 38.00 20.25
CA MET A 91 -3.10 38.94 20.33
C MET A 91 -3.98 38.75 21.58
N GLU A 92 -3.85 37.62 22.29
CA GLU A 92 -4.59 37.33 23.53
C GLU A 92 -3.84 37.76 24.80
N TRP A 93 -2.53 38.04 24.71
CA TRP A 93 -1.67 38.46 25.83
C TRP A 93 -1.59 39.98 25.98
#